data_AF-A0A139WCN9-F1
#
_entry.id   AF-A0A139WCN9-F1
#
_cell.length_a   1.000
_cell.length_b   1.000
_cell.length_c   1.000
_cell.angle_alpha   90.00
_cell.angle_beta   90.00
_cell.angle_gamma   90.00
#
_symmetry.space_group_name_H-M   'P 1'
#
loop_
_entity.id
_entity.type
_entity.pdbx_description
1 polymer ?
#
loop_
_entity_poly.entity_id
_entity_poly.type
_entity_poly.pdbx_seq_one_letter_code
_entity_poly.pdbx_strand_id
1 'polypeptide(L)'
;MPAPELNGPSSTNGSPLSTDRFTVFQSSQPISVRATYGPFSTKQTVPARYVVPDPLPLNTTGPAIDLQDLATHHLDMSAHIVRNEIPRDSPVLRVLFHTGTDPGGRRQILLTRHHQRVCIVLHATLGTKPPLHAACSPDGEDGVCLAQITIPSSWWPPLPSPDKDGRPGKITKTPPRLVQVAYSVMEPRPEDAEGCHPKMQIQPSTVLGSVPLVPPKGAYKELKLTDAITMLLPHPPLFPKSRMHVPVFIDKEKAKMLTAIVIRGRVKSGVRLLEAASAGDPAWNMTVDINPRHTGASVTLVRREPPDSEISNSEGEVTELFTWLIEVGEDDSEPYEGARIVWTAKFEPHQDEADNGEVHRTEGRKSTTRFDVQKDDIQAVVPISKVSAPGMFTMRAQMAR
;
A
#
# COMPACT_ATOMS: atom_id res chain seq x y z
N MET A 1 -2.41 -49.94 -40.64
CA MET A 1 -1.41 -49.36 -41.57
C MET A 1 -1.32 -47.85 -41.29
N PRO A 2 -0.35 -47.36 -40.51
CA PRO A 2 0.01 -45.96 -40.54
C PRO A 2 1.17 -45.70 -41.52
N ALA A 3 1.06 -44.62 -42.28
CA ALA A 3 2.11 -44.09 -43.16
C ALA A 3 2.80 -42.88 -42.48
N PRO A 4 4.02 -42.51 -42.89
CA PRO A 4 5.13 -42.21 -41.97
C PRO A 4 5.36 -40.73 -41.65
N GLU A 5 6.03 -40.51 -40.53
CA GLU A 5 6.65 -39.24 -40.12
C GLU A 5 7.79 -38.85 -41.07
N LEU A 6 7.78 -37.60 -41.53
CA LEU A 6 8.88 -36.97 -42.25
C LEU A 6 9.71 -36.13 -41.26
N ASN A 7 10.93 -36.60 -41.05
CA ASN A 7 11.91 -36.04 -40.15
C ASN A 7 12.77 -34.98 -40.88
N GLY A 8 13.04 -33.86 -40.22
CA GLY A 8 14.26 -33.05 -40.39
C GLY A 8 14.05 -31.53 -40.56
N PRO A 9 15.04 -30.67 -40.18
CA PRO A 9 16.35 -30.98 -39.63
C PRO A 9 16.60 -30.42 -38.21
N SER A 10 17.57 -31.05 -37.56
CA SER A 10 18.28 -30.58 -36.37
C SER A 10 18.90 -29.19 -36.58
N SER A 11 18.69 -28.27 -35.63
CA SER A 11 19.49 -27.06 -35.52
C SER A 11 19.76 -26.71 -34.05
N THR A 12 21.02 -26.93 -33.67
CA THR A 12 21.84 -26.11 -32.75
C THR A 12 21.14 -25.48 -31.53
N ASN A 13 21.47 -26.00 -30.35
CA ASN A 13 21.26 -25.36 -29.04
C ASN A 13 21.96 -24.00 -28.96
N GLY A 14 21.32 -22.95 -29.46
CA GLY A 14 21.63 -21.56 -29.13
C GLY A 14 20.76 -21.13 -27.96
N SER A 15 21.36 -20.72 -26.84
CA SER A 15 20.62 -20.06 -25.76
C SER A 15 20.01 -18.74 -26.29
N PRO A 16 18.73 -18.45 -26.04
CA PRO A 16 18.09 -17.22 -26.52
C PRO A 16 18.80 -16.00 -25.93
N LEU A 17 19.20 -15.06 -26.79
CA LEU A 17 19.87 -13.80 -26.40
C LEU A 17 18.93 -12.84 -25.65
N SER A 18 17.64 -12.82 -26.03
CA SER A 18 16.58 -12.06 -25.37
C SER A 18 15.25 -12.83 -25.48
N THR A 19 14.46 -12.80 -24.43
CA THR A 19 13.07 -13.30 -24.44
C THR A 19 12.16 -12.15 -24.07
N ASP A 20 11.44 -11.62 -25.05
CA ASP A 20 10.50 -10.52 -24.85
C ASP A 20 9.06 -11.06 -24.93
N ARG A 21 8.24 -10.72 -23.95
CA ARG A 21 6.81 -11.06 -23.93
C ARG A 21 6.00 -9.90 -24.50
N PHE A 22 5.07 -10.21 -25.38
CA PHE A 22 4.16 -9.24 -25.98
C PHE A 22 2.73 -9.78 -25.94
N THR A 23 1.76 -8.89 -25.90
CA THR A 23 0.34 -9.21 -26.00
C THR A 23 -0.14 -8.86 -27.41
N VAL A 24 -0.93 -9.73 -28.01
CA VAL A 24 -1.52 -9.52 -29.32
C VAL A 24 -2.95 -9.07 -29.13
N PHE A 25 -3.26 -7.84 -29.52
CA PHE A 25 -4.64 -7.34 -29.50
C PHE A 25 -5.46 -8.03 -30.59
N GLN A 26 -6.72 -8.35 -30.30
CA GLN A 26 -7.64 -8.88 -31.31
C GLN A 26 -7.74 -7.87 -32.45
N SER A 27 -7.27 -8.25 -33.63
CA SER A 27 -7.43 -7.47 -34.85
C SER A 27 -8.04 -8.35 -35.92
N SER A 28 -8.88 -7.78 -36.76
CA SER A 28 -9.49 -8.45 -37.91
C SER A 28 -8.46 -8.84 -39.00
N GLN A 29 -7.19 -8.41 -38.84
CA GLN A 29 -6.11 -8.67 -39.77
C GLN A 29 -5.02 -9.58 -39.16
N PRO A 30 -4.33 -10.41 -39.97
CA PRO A 30 -3.23 -11.23 -39.49
C PRO A 30 -2.07 -10.37 -38.97
N ILE A 31 -1.70 -10.56 -37.70
CA ILE A 31 -0.59 -9.85 -37.06
C ILE A 31 0.71 -10.63 -37.27
N SER A 32 1.80 -9.90 -37.48
CA SER A 32 3.12 -10.49 -37.67
C SER A 32 4.17 -9.86 -36.76
N VAL A 33 4.97 -10.69 -36.11
CA VAL A 33 6.12 -10.28 -35.32
C VAL A 33 7.34 -10.21 -36.24
N ARG A 34 8.08 -9.11 -36.18
CA ARG A 34 9.33 -8.93 -36.90
C ARG A 34 10.47 -8.79 -35.91
N ALA A 35 11.46 -9.67 -36.01
CA ALA A 35 12.70 -9.55 -35.27
C ALA A 35 13.82 -9.05 -36.20
N THR A 36 14.67 -8.17 -35.70
CA THR A 36 15.80 -7.59 -36.43
C THR A 36 17.06 -7.64 -35.57
N TYR A 37 18.15 -8.14 -36.12
CA TYR A 37 19.46 -8.16 -35.48
C TYR A 37 20.52 -7.71 -36.49
N GLY A 38 20.94 -6.45 -36.39
CA GLY A 38 21.82 -5.82 -37.38
C GLY A 38 21.21 -5.85 -38.79
N PRO A 39 21.92 -6.37 -39.82
CA PRO A 39 21.41 -6.47 -41.19
C PRO A 39 20.39 -7.61 -41.38
N PHE A 40 20.19 -8.46 -40.37
CA PHE A 40 19.29 -9.61 -40.47
C PHE A 40 17.90 -9.26 -39.96
N SER A 41 16.87 -9.73 -40.66
CA SER A 41 15.49 -9.60 -40.21
C SER A 41 14.69 -10.85 -40.56
N THR A 42 13.83 -11.28 -39.63
CA THR A 42 12.83 -12.31 -39.85
C THR A 42 11.45 -11.79 -39.47
N LYS A 43 10.43 -12.30 -40.15
CA LYS A 43 9.02 -11.94 -39.92
C LYS A 43 8.21 -13.22 -39.82
N GLN A 44 7.43 -13.36 -38.76
CA GLN A 44 6.57 -14.52 -38.53
C GLN A 44 5.15 -14.05 -38.19
N THR A 45 4.16 -14.58 -38.89
CA THR A 45 2.75 -14.35 -38.59
C THR A 45 2.38 -15.06 -37.30
N VAL A 46 1.69 -14.38 -36.40
CA VAL A 46 1.18 -14.96 -35.15
C VAL A 46 0.08 -15.96 -35.52
N PRO A 47 0.20 -17.25 -35.15
CA PRO A 47 -0.84 -18.23 -35.44
C PRO A 47 -2.18 -17.85 -34.79
N ALA A 48 -3.28 -17.96 -35.55
CA ALA A 48 -4.61 -17.54 -35.12
C ALA A 48 -5.08 -18.19 -33.81
N ARG A 49 -4.61 -19.40 -33.50
CA ARG A 49 -4.87 -20.10 -32.22
C ARG A 49 -4.35 -19.36 -30.96
N TYR A 50 -3.40 -18.43 -31.12
CA TYR A 50 -2.92 -17.59 -30.02
C TYR A 50 -3.65 -16.23 -29.97
N VAL A 51 -4.54 -15.98 -30.92
CA VAL A 51 -5.30 -14.73 -31.10
C VAL A 51 -6.80 -14.97 -30.84
N VAL A 52 -7.28 -16.19 -31.10
CA VAL A 52 -8.67 -16.62 -30.91
C VAL A 52 -8.74 -17.47 -29.64
N PRO A 53 -9.61 -17.15 -28.67
CA PRO A 53 -9.86 -18.01 -27.51
C PRO A 53 -10.34 -19.40 -27.95
N ASP A 54 -9.77 -20.47 -27.37
CA ASP A 54 -10.21 -21.83 -27.66
C ASP A 54 -11.71 -21.97 -27.34
N PRO A 55 -12.56 -22.38 -28.31
CA PRO A 55 -13.95 -22.63 -28.04
C PRO A 55 -14.06 -23.86 -27.13
N LEU A 56 -14.62 -23.68 -25.93
CA LEU A 56 -15.03 -24.79 -25.08
C LEU A 56 -16.02 -25.68 -25.85
N PRO A 57 -15.95 -27.03 -25.71
CA PRO A 57 -16.90 -27.90 -26.36
C PRO A 57 -18.23 -27.85 -25.61
N LEU A 58 -19.23 -27.15 -26.17
CA LEU A 58 -20.60 -27.18 -25.63
C LEU A 58 -21.54 -27.97 -26.54
N ASN A 59 -21.94 -29.13 -26.04
CA ASN A 59 -23.05 -29.91 -26.56
C ASN A 59 -24.33 -29.49 -25.81
N THR A 60 -24.87 -28.31 -26.11
CA THR A 60 -26.17 -27.86 -25.56
C THR A 60 -26.86 -26.91 -26.54
N THR A 61 -28.05 -27.30 -26.97
CA THR A 61 -28.99 -26.50 -27.75
C THR A 61 -29.57 -25.36 -26.89
N GLY A 62 -29.01 -24.15 -27.04
CA GLY A 62 -29.50 -22.90 -26.46
C GLY A 62 -28.92 -21.71 -27.26
N PRO A 63 -29.52 -20.49 -27.21
CA PRO A 63 -29.14 -19.40 -28.10
C PRO A 63 -27.68 -18.99 -27.85
N ALA A 64 -26.83 -19.24 -28.84
CA ALA A 64 -25.37 -19.14 -28.76
C ALA A 64 -24.81 -17.69 -28.81
N ILE A 65 -25.67 -16.67 -28.66
CA ILE A 65 -25.29 -15.26 -28.88
C ILE A 65 -24.83 -14.59 -27.58
N ASP A 66 -25.26 -15.04 -26.39
CA ASP A 66 -24.94 -14.37 -25.12
C ASP A 66 -23.60 -14.78 -24.47
N LEU A 67 -23.02 -15.93 -24.83
CA LEU A 67 -21.75 -16.39 -24.22
C LEU A 67 -20.49 -15.93 -24.95
N GLN A 68 -20.58 -15.55 -26.23
CA GLN A 68 -19.43 -15.03 -26.98
C GLN A 68 -19.12 -13.56 -26.65
N ASP A 69 -20.13 -12.76 -26.29
CA ASP A 69 -19.92 -11.38 -25.81
C ASP A 69 -19.18 -11.38 -24.46
N LEU A 70 -19.53 -12.26 -23.52
CA LEU A 70 -18.88 -12.30 -22.20
C LEU A 70 -17.39 -12.69 -22.25
N ALA A 71 -16.98 -13.50 -23.23
CA ALA A 71 -15.58 -13.93 -23.40
C ALA A 71 -14.73 -12.95 -24.23
N THR A 72 -15.34 -11.97 -24.90
CA THR A 72 -14.65 -11.01 -25.78
C THR A 72 -14.50 -9.62 -25.16
N HIS A 73 -15.16 -9.33 -24.03
CA HIS A 73 -14.96 -8.09 -23.27
C HIS A 73 -13.76 -8.18 -22.31
N HIS A 74 -12.53 -8.32 -22.85
CA HIS A 74 -11.37 -7.90 -22.07
C HIS A 74 -11.44 -6.38 -21.91
N LEU A 75 -11.76 -5.91 -20.70
CA LEU A 75 -11.63 -4.49 -20.36
C LEU A 75 -10.20 -4.06 -20.70
N ASP A 76 -10.06 -3.12 -21.63
CA ASP A 76 -8.77 -2.53 -21.96
C ASP A 76 -8.34 -1.65 -20.79
N MET A 77 -7.62 -2.25 -19.85
CA MET A 77 -7.23 -1.63 -18.60
C MET A 77 -5.73 -1.63 -18.44
N SER A 78 -5.18 -0.45 -18.15
CA SER A 78 -3.80 -0.26 -17.76
C SER A 78 -3.69 -0.04 -16.26
N ALA A 79 -2.58 -0.50 -15.68
CA ALA A 79 -2.33 -0.43 -14.24
C ALA A 79 -0.87 -0.03 -14.00
N HIS A 80 -0.66 1.04 -13.23
CA HIS A 80 0.64 1.65 -13.02
C HIS A 80 0.93 1.86 -11.54
N ILE A 81 1.98 1.20 -11.04
CA ILE A 81 2.51 1.44 -9.69
C ILE A 81 3.10 2.85 -9.65
N VAL A 82 2.61 3.69 -8.74
CA VAL A 82 3.00 5.12 -8.68
C VAL A 82 4.41 5.32 -8.12
N ARG A 83 4.81 4.49 -7.15
CA ARG A 83 6.14 4.54 -6.53
C ARG A 83 6.78 3.15 -6.56
N ASN A 84 8.02 3.08 -7.04
CA ASN A 84 8.75 1.82 -7.18
C ASN A 84 9.33 1.28 -5.85
N GLU A 85 9.12 1.98 -4.74
CA GLU A 85 9.51 1.57 -3.39
C GLU A 85 8.60 2.25 -2.36
N ILE A 86 8.48 1.66 -1.17
CA ILE A 86 7.63 2.18 -0.10
C ILE A 86 8.47 2.42 1.17
N PRO A 87 8.77 3.68 1.50
CA PRO A 87 9.43 4.03 2.75
C PRO A 87 8.52 3.82 3.97
N ARG A 88 9.09 3.44 5.12
CA ARG A 88 8.33 3.26 6.37
C ARG A 88 7.66 4.55 6.87
N ASP A 89 8.28 5.70 6.61
CA ASP A 89 7.76 7.03 6.93
C ASP A 89 6.69 7.53 5.95
N SER A 90 6.48 6.83 4.82
CA SER A 90 5.41 7.09 3.85
C SER A 90 4.79 5.76 3.38
N PRO A 91 4.03 5.06 4.25
CA PRO A 91 3.71 3.65 4.12
C PRO A 91 2.51 3.38 3.19
N VAL A 92 2.37 4.13 2.09
CA VAL A 92 1.21 4.02 1.18
C VAL A 92 1.64 3.50 -0.19
N LEU A 93 1.16 2.31 -0.54
CA LEU A 93 1.20 1.75 -1.89
C LEU A 93 0.06 2.37 -2.70
N ARG A 94 0.37 2.86 -3.91
CA ARG A 94 -0.61 3.43 -4.83
C ARG A 94 -0.48 2.81 -6.21
N VAL A 95 -1.62 2.44 -6.80
CA VAL A 95 -1.71 1.98 -8.18
C VAL A 95 -2.78 2.79 -8.88
N LEU A 96 -2.38 3.42 -9.99
CA LEU A 96 -3.28 4.13 -10.89
C LEU A 96 -3.81 3.15 -11.93
N PHE A 97 -5.12 3.04 -12.03
CA PHE A 97 -5.81 2.29 -13.05
C PHE A 97 -6.44 3.25 -14.05
N HIS A 98 -6.39 2.88 -15.33
CA HIS A 98 -7.08 3.58 -16.40
C HIS A 98 -7.73 2.56 -17.33
N THR A 99 -9.03 2.66 -17.51
CA THR A 99 -9.81 1.88 -18.46
C THR A 99 -10.02 2.71 -19.73
N GLY A 100 -9.60 2.19 -20.88
CA GLY A 100 -9.74 2.87 -22.16
C GLY A 100 -11.20 3.11 -22.54
N THR A 101 -11.61 4.37 -22.60
CA THR A 101 -12.84 4.80 -23.27
C THR A 101 -12.46 5.26 -24.68
N ASP A 102 -12.85 4.51 -25.71
CA ASP A 102 -12.45 4.79 -27.09
C ASP A 102 -13.04 6.15 -27.57
N PRO A 103 -12.23 7.20 -27.80
CA PRO A 103 -12.72 8.55 -28.07
C PRO A 103 -13.32 8.73 -29.48
N GLY A 104 -13.24 7.71 -30.35
CA GLY A 104 -13.76 7.75 -31.73
C GLY A 104 -15.20 7.23 -31.91
N GLY A 105 -15.82 6.66 -30.89
CA GLY A 105 -17.03 5.84 -31.03
C GLY A 105 -18.38 6.54 -30.83
N ARG A 106 -18.70 7.62 -31.57
CA ARG A 106 -20.03 8.30 -31.52
C ARG A 106 -21.25 7.41 -31.84
N ARG A 107 -21.07 6.13 -32.17
CA ARG A 107 -22.15 5.15 -32.43
C ARG A 107 -22.30 4.06 -31.37
N GLN A 108 -21.42 3.98 -30.38
CA GLN A 108 -21.53 3.00 -29.27
C GLN A 108 -22.40 3.50 -28.11
N ILE A 109 -22.69 4.82 -28.05
CA ILE A 109 -23.46 5.48 -26.97
C ILE A 109 -24.89 4.93 -26.82
N LEU A 110 -25.46 4.27 -27.82
CA LEU A 110 -26.82 3.71 -27.76
C LEU A 110 -26.88 2.26 -27.27
N LEU A 111 -25.76 1.53 -27.23
CA LEU A 111 -25.68 0.17 -26.64
C LEU A 111 -24.98 0.17 -25.28
N THR A 112 -24.22 1.23 -24.93
CA THR A 112 -23.53 1.39 -23.63
C THR A 112 -24.42 2.01 -22.54
N ARG A 113 -25.74 1.76 -22.53
CA ARG A 113 -26.60 2.07 -21.37
C ARG A 113 -26.22 1.28 -20.12
N HIS A 114 -25.40 0.25 -20.28
CA HIS A 114 -24.62 -0.37 -19.22
C HIS A 114 -23.16 0.01 -19.43
N HIS A 115 -22.70 1.15 -18.90
CA HIS A 115 -21.32 1.18 -18.41
C HIS A 115 -21.24 0.00 -17.45
N GLN A 116 -20.55 -1.08 -17.84
CA GLN A 116 -20.21 -2.12 -16.89
C GLN A 116 -19.30 -1.45 -15.88
N ARG A 117 -19.91 -0.93 -14.81
CA ARG A 117 -19.18 -0.47 -13.62
C ARG A 117 -18.32 -1.65 -13.19
N VAL A 118 -17.07 -1.41 -12.85
CA VAL A 118 -16.15 -2.48 -12.46
C VAL A 118 -15.46 -2.09 -11.17
N CYS A 119 -15.40 -3.05 -10.25
CA CYS A 119 -14.67 -2.87 -9.02
C CYS A 119 -13.27 -3.47 -9.19
N ILE A 120 -12.25 -2.63 -9.20
CA ILE A 120 -10.86 -3.05 -9.27
C ILE A 120 -10.36 -3.26 -7.84
N VAL A 121 -9.94 -4.47 -7.53
CA VAL A 121 -9.38 -4.82 -6.22
C VAL A 121 -7.86 -4.93 -6.34
N LEU A 122 -7.16 -4.03 -5.68
CA LEU A 122 -5.72 -4.09 -5.47
C LEU A 122 -5.41 -5.08 -4.35
N HIS A 123 -4.44 -5.95 -4.57
CA HIS A 123 -3.94 -6.94 -3.62
C HIS A 123 -2.45 -6.66 -3.33
N ALA A 124 -2.09 -6.67 -2.06
CA ALA A 124 -0.71 -6.63 -1.61
C ALA A 124 -0.42 -7.81 -0.67
N THR A 125 0.63 -8.58 -0.94
CA THR A 125 1.01 -9.74 -0.12
C THR A 125 2.50 -9.74 0.21
N LEU A 126 2.85 -10.25 1.39
CA LEU A 126 4.23 -10.33 1.89
C LEU A 126 4.44 -11.63 2.70
N GLY A 127 5.03 -12.64 2.07
CA GLY A 127 5.28 -13.93 2.73
C GLY A 127 4.01 -14.54 3.32
N THR A 128 4.02 -14.82 4.62
CA THR A 128 2.87 -15.38 5.38
C THR A 128 2.04 -14.31 6.09
N LYS A 129 2.31 -13.02 5.88
CA LYS A 129 1.52 -11.93 6.46
C LYS A 129 0.11 -11.92 5.85
N PRO A 130 -0.92 -11.50 6.60
CA PRO A 130 -2.27 -11.34 6.06
C PRO A 130 -2.27 -10.44 4.82
N PRO A 131 -2.95 -10.84 3.72
CA PRO A 131 -3.03 -10.02 2.53
C PRO A 131 -3.79 -8.73 2.80
N LEU A 132 -3.40 -7.65 2.11
CA LEU A 132 -4.09 -6.36 2.17
C LEU A 132 -4.84 -6.12 0.87
N HIS A 133 -5.97 -5.44 0.99
CA HIS A 133 -6.85 -5.13 -0.12
C HIS A 133 -7.26 -3.66 -0.10
N ALA A 134 -7.39 -3.08 -1.29
CA ALA A 134 -8.09 -1.81 -1.50
C ALA A 134 -8.88 -1.92 -2.80
N ALA A 135 -10.00 -1.22 -2.88
CA ALA A 135 -10.85 -1.26 -4.06
C ALA A 135 -11.07 0.16 -4.60
N CYS A 136 -11.12 0.31 -5.93
CA CYS A 136 -11.54 1.54 -6.59
C CYS A 136 -12.34 1.22 -7.85
N SER A 137 -13.18 2.19 -8.26
CA SER A 137 -14.00 2.08 -9.46
C SER A 137 -13.64 3.22 -10.43
N PRO A 138 -13.33 2.93 -11.71
CA PRO A 138 -13.03 3.94 -12.73
C PRO A 138 -14.32 4.52 -13.36
N ASP A 139 -15.33 4.83 -12.53
CA ASP A 139 -16.65 5.28 -13.00
C ASP A 139 -16.68 6.77 -13.43
N GLY A 140 -15.59 7.49 -13.21
CA GLY A 140 -15.46 8.91 -13.56
C GLY A 140 -15.32 9.14 -15.08
N GLU A 141 -15.43 10.42 -15.49
CA GLU A 141 -15.38 10.83 -16.91
C GLU A 141 -14.09 10.39 -17.62
N ASP A 142 -12.96 10.38 -16.90
CA ASP A 142 -11.65 10.01 -17.43
C ASP A 142 -11.37 8.49 -17.39
N GLY A 143 -12.27 7.68 -16.84
CA GLY A 143 -12.05 6.23 -16.71
C GLY A 143 -10.84 5.87 -15.83
N VAL A 144 -10.46 6.74 -14.88
CA VAL A 144 -9.33 6.53 -13.98
C VAL A 144 -9.75 6.26 -12.55
N CYS A 145 -9.00 5.42 -11.84
CA CYS A 145 -9.11 5.32 -10.38
C CYS A 145 -7.77 5.04 -9.70
N LEU A 146 -7.62 5.54 -8.48
CA LEU A 146 -6.40 5.38 -7.67
C LEU A 146 -6.71 4.48 -6.47
N ALA A 147 -6.20 3.25 -6.49
CA ALA A 147 -6.28 2.37 -5.33
C ALA A 147 -5.10 2.63 -4.38
N GLN A 148 -5.37 2.69 -3.07
CA GLN A 148 -4.35 2.96 -2.06
C GLN A 148 -4.41 1.91 -0.94
N ILE A 149 -3.27 1.28 -0.65
CA ILE A 149 -3.11 0.38 0.50
C ILE A 149 -2.10 0.99 1.46
N THR A 150 -2.45 1.09 2.73
CA THR A 150 -1.50 1.42 3.79
C THR A 150 -0.85 0.16 4.32
N ILE A 151 0.48 0.10 4.20
CA ILE A 151 1.26 -1.03 4.65
C ILE A 151 1.43 -0.93 6.18
N PRO A 152 1.11 -1.98 6.95
CA PRO A 152 1.31 -2.02 8.40
C PRO A 152 2.78 -1.90 8.78
N SER A 153 3.09 -1.23 9.88
CA SER A 153 4.47 -1.07 10.37
C SER A 153 5.20 -2.40 10.58
N SER A 154 4.47 -3.45 10.97
CA SER A 154 4.99 -4.81 11.19
C SER A 154 5.50 -5.52 9.93
N TRP A 155 5.23 -4.96 8.74
CA TRP A 155 5.78 -5.43 7.48
C TRP A 155 7.21 -4.96 7.25
N TRP A 156 7.67 -3.90 7.93
CA TRP A 156 9.08 -3.52 7.96
C TRP A 156 9.84 -4.28 9.05
N PRO A 157 11.18 -4.34 8.94
CA PRO A 157 12.02 -4.60 10.11
C PRO A 157 11.68 -3.62 11.25
N PRO A 158 11.71 -4.05 12.52
CA PRO A 158 11.58 -3.14 13.67
C PRO A 158 12.59 -1.99 13.57
N LEU A 159 12.21 -0.80 14.07
CA LEU A 159 13.19 0.29 14.13
C LEU A 159 14.25 -0.09 15.17
N PRO A 160 15.51 0.32 14.97
CA PRO A 160 16.50 0.18 16.02
C PRO A 160 16.06 1.01 17.23
N SER A 161 16.18 0.43 18.41
CA SER A 161 15.93 1.12 19.67
C SER A 161 16.76 2.41 19.72
N PRO A 162 16.15 3.57 20.03
CA PRO A 162 16.90 4.79 20.29
C PRO A 162 17.95 4.57 21.39
N ASP A 163 19.12 5.21 21.26
CA ASP A 163 20.18 5.19 22.29
C ASP A 163 19.78 6.06 23.51
N LYS A 164 20.55 6.04 24.61
CA LYS A 164 20.35 6.86 25.83
C LYS A 164 20.17 8.36 25.52
N ASP A 165 20.87 8.85 24.50
CA ASP A 165 20.81 10.23 24.02
C ASP A 165 19.63 10.50 23.05
N GLY A 166 18.74 9.53 22.83
CA GLY A 166 17.61 9.64 21.90
C GLY A 166 17.99 9.54 20.42
N ARG A 167 19.25 9.20 20.12
CA ARG A 167 19.73 9.04 18.73
C ARG A 167 19.14 7.76 18.14
N PRO A 168 18.71 7.77 16.86
CA PRO A 168 18.26 6.55 16.21
C PRO A 168 19.38 5.50 16.25
N GLY A 169 19.07 4.30 16.77
CA GLY A 169 20.06 3.24 16.93
C GLY A 169 20.63 2.77 15.59
N LYS A 170 21.68 1.94 15.64
CA LYS A 170 22.33 1.42 14.42
C LYS A 170 21.35 0.53 13.65
N ILE A 171 21.21 0.79 12.35
CA ILE A 171 20.36 -0.01 11.45
C ILE A 171 21.00 -1.39 11.27
N THR A 172 20.34 -2.43 11.78
CA THR A 172 20.68 -3.82 11.49
C THR A 172 20.35 -4.12 10.03
N LYS A 173 21.33 -4.61 9.26
CA LYS A 173 21.10 -5.02 7.86
C LYS A 173 20.18 -6.24 7.84
N THR A 174 18.97 -6.06 7.31
CA THR A 174 18.01 -7.15 7.07
C THR A 174 17.84 -7.39 5.57
N PRO A 175 17.51 -8.61 5.14
CA PRO A 175 17.14 -8.87 3.75
C PRO A 175 16.02 -7.94 3.27
N PRO A 176 16.01 -7.55 1.97
CA PRO A 176 14.92 -6.76 1.40
C PRO A 176 13.58 -7.47 1.57
N ARG A 177 12.55 -6.71 1.96
CA ARG A 177 11.16 -7.20 2.02
C ARG A 177 10.42 -6.72 0.78
N LEU A 178 9.95 -7.65 -0.04
CA LEU A 178 9.30 -7.38 -1.32
C LEU A 178 7.80 -7.66 -1.22
N VAL A 179 6.98 -6.63 -1.39
CA VAL A 179 5.52 -6.75 -1.46
C VAL A 179 5.13 -7.17 -2.86
N GLN A 180 4.47 -8.31 -3.02
CA GLN A 180 3.86 -8.69 -4.29
C GLN A 180 2.58 -7.88 -4.48
N VAL A 181 2.47 -7.25 -5.64
CA VAL A 181 1.34 -6.40 -6.01
C VAL A 181 0.62 -7.03 -7.19
N ALA A 182 -0.68 -7.23 -7.04
CA ALA A 182 -1.55 -7.75 -8.08
C ALA A 182 -2.91 -7.05 -8.03
N TYR A 183 -3.69 -7.11 -9.10
CA TYR A 183 -5.06 -6.63 -9.09
C TYR A 183 -6.01 -7.68 -9.65
N SER A 184 -7.28 -7.59 -9.30
CA SER A 184 -8.37 -8.31 -9.95
C SER A 184 -9.52 -7.38 -10.27
N VAL A 185 -10.32 -7.75 -11.26
CA VAL A 185 -11.50 -6.99 -11.67
C VAL A 185 -12.73 -7.78 -11.30
N MET A 186 -13.66 -7.12 -10.63
CA MET A 186 -14.86 -7.73 -10.06
C MET A 186 -16.11 -6.94 -10.45
N GLU A 187 -17.25 -7.62 -10.48
CA GLU A 187 -18.55 -6.98 -10.72
C GLU A 187 -18.99 -6.22 -9.46
N PRO A 188 -19.44 -4.96 -9.58
CA PRO A 188 -20.00 -4.19 -8.48
C PRO A 188 -21.39 -4.68 -8.13
N ARG A 189 -21.82 -4.41 -6.90
CA ARG A 189 -23.18 -4.75 -6.47
C ARG A 189 -24.19 -3.78 -7.10
N PRO A 190 -25.37 -4.27 -7.56
CA PRO A 190 -26.38 -3.42 -8.19
C PRO A 190 -26.94 -2.31 -7.28
N GLU A 191 -26.83 -2.47 -5.97
CA GLU A 191 -27.44 -1.61 -4.95
C GLU A 191 -26.50 -0.50 -4.45
N ASP A 192 -25.20 -0.60 -4.77
CA ASP A 192 -24.17 0.29 -4.24
C ASP A 192 -23.79 1.34 -5.29
N ALA A 193 -24.51 2.47 -5.29
CA ALA A 193 -24.11 3.64 -6.08
C ALA A 193 -22.88 4.36 -5.51
N GLU A 194 -22.53 4.10 -4.24
CA GLU A 194 -21.54 4.88 -3.47
C GLU A 194 -20.29 4.09 -3.01
N GLY A 195 -20.08 2.85 -3.47
CA GLY A 195 -18.97 2.04 -2.98
C GLY A 195 -18.58 0.84 -3.83
N CYS A 196 -17.29 0.49 -3.81
CA CYS A 196 -16.71 -0.64 -4.54
C CYS A 196 -16.71 -1.89 -3.64
N HIS A 197 -17.83 -2.63 -3.63
CA HIS A 197 -17.96 -3.87 -2.86
C HIS A 197 -17.91 -5.11 -3.79
N PRO A 198 -16.75 -5.79 -3.90
CA PRO A 198 -16.59 -6.91 -4.82
C PRO A 198 -17.50 -8.10 -4.48
N LYS A 199 -18.11 -8.74 -5.49
CA LYS A 199 -18.93 -9.95 -5.31
C LYS A 199 -18.44 -11.14 -6.14
N MET A 200 -18.24 -10.93 -7.45
CA MET A 200 -17.85 -11.98 -8.39
C MET A 200 -16.63 -11.53 -9.18
N GLN A 201 -15.62 -12.39 -9.24
CA GLN A 201 -14.40 -12.13 -9.97
C GLN A 201 -14.63 -12.30 -11.48
N ILE A 202 -14.45 -11.21 -12.24
CA ILE A 202 -14.60 -11.18 -13.70
C ILE A 202 -13.27 -11.58 -14.35
N GLN A 203 -12.16 -11.05 -13.84
CA GLN A 203 -10.82 -11.30 -14.36
C GLN A 203 -9.93 -11.99 -13.32
N PRO A 204 -9.16 -13.03 -13.68
CA PRO A 204 -8.15 -13.61 -12.80
C PRO A 204 -7.15 -12.56 -12.31
N SER A 205 -6.56 -12.81 -11.15
CA SER A 205 -5.59 -11.89 -10.55
C SER A 205 -4.38 -11.70 -11.47
N THR A 206 -4.10 -10.45 -11.83
CA THR A 206 -3.00 -10.05 -12.70
C THR A 206 -1.89 -9.45 -11.85
N VAL A 207 -0.70 -10.07 -11.87
CA VAL A 207 0.47 -9.62 -11.11
C VAL A 207 1.11 -8.42 -11.79
N LEU A 208 1.26 -7.31 -11.06
CA LEU A 208 1.93 -6.10 -11.53
C LEU A 208 3.45 -6.16 -11.29
N GLY A 209 3.86 -6.79 -10.19
CA GLY A 209 5.27 -6.95 -9.85
C GLY A 209 5.50 -6.92 -8.35
N SER A 210 6.74 -6.62 -7.96
CA SER A 210 7.15 -6.57 -6.56
C SER A 210 7.71 -5.20 -6.20
N VAL A 211 7.27 -4.66 -5.06
CA VAL A 211 7.69 -3.34 -4.58
C VAL A 211 8.49 -3.50 -3.28
N PRO A 212 9.75 -3.06 -3.21
CA PRO A 212 10.56 -3.11 -2.00
C PRO A 212 10.04 -2.17 -0.91
N LEU A 213 10.01 -2.69 0.31
CA LEU A 213 9.89 -1.91 1.53
C LEU A 213 11.26 -1.42 1.94
N VAL A 214 11.41 -0.10 2.05
CA VAL A 214 12.70 0.53 2.37
C VAL A 214 12.68 1.18 3.75
N PRO A 215 13.85 1.36 4.39
CA PRO A 215 13.96 2.15 5.60
C PRO A 215 13.37 3.55 5.44
N PRO A 216 13.05 4.23 6.53
CA PRO A 216 12.61 5.61 6.47
C PRO A 216 13.62 6.49 5.72
N LYS A 217 13.12 7.37 4.85
CA LYS A 217 13.96 8.33 4.12
C LYS A 217 14.08 9.67 4.84
N GLY A 218 13.05 10.01 5.60
CA GLY A 218 12.99 11.18 6.45
C GLY A 218 13.74 11.02 7.77
N ALA A 219 14.09 12.16 8.37
CA ALA A 219 14.52 12.20 9.75
C ALA A 219 13.34 11.97 10.70
N TYR A 220 13.60 11.32 11.84
CA TYR A 220 12.67 11.29 12.97
C TYR A 220 13.09 12.31 14.02
N LYS A 221 12.10 12.97 14.61
CA LYS A 221 12.24 13.78 15.80
C LYS A 221 11.75 13.01 17.01
N GLU A 222 12.55 13.01 18.06
CA GLU A 222 12.15 12.43 19.34
C GLU A 222 11.13 13.32 20.05
N LEU A 223 10.10 12.70 20.62
CA LEU A 223 9.19 13.33 21.57
C LEU A 223 9.15 12.50 22.86
N LYS A 224 9.82 13.00 23.90
CA LYS A 224 9.70 12.46 25.27
C LYS A 224 8.32 12.84 25.83
N LEU A 225 7.47 11.85 26.06
CA LEU A 225 6.21 12.05 26.78
C LEU A 225 6.47 12.11 28.28
N THR A 226 7.37 11.26 28.74
CA THR A 226 7.92 11.21 30.09
C THR A 226 9.38 10.79 30.03
N ASP A 227 10.02 10.66 31.20
CA ASP A 227 11.38 10.15 31.28
C ASP A 227 11.46 8.64 30.94
N ALA A 228 10.33 7.94 30.85
CA ALA A 228 10.26 6.52 30.51
C ALA A 228 9.75 6.27 29.09
N ILE A 229 8.93 7.17 28.53
CA ILE A 229 8.26 6.95 27.24
C ILE A 229 8.66 7.99 26.22
N THR A 230 9.08 7.49 25.06
CA THR A 230 9.50 8.28 23.91
C THR A 230 8.68 7.89 22.67
N MET A 231 8.27 8.87 21.87
CA MET A 231 7.73 8.66 20.53
C MET A 231 8.73 9.11 19.46
N LEU A 232 8.76 8.43 18.32
CA LEU A 232 9.50 8.88 17.13
C LEU A 232 8.53 9.46 16.10
N LEU A 233 8.63 10.77 15.86
CA LEU A 233 7.77 11.50 14.93
C LEU A 233 8.51 11.75 13.61
N PRO A 234 7.93 11.39 12.45
CA PRO A 234 8.48 11.80 11.16
C PRO A 234 8.57 13.33 11.08
N HIS A 235 9.75 13.83 10.73
CA HIS A 235 10.03 15.25 10.55
C HIS A 235 9.83 15.80 9.12
N PRO A 236 9.87 15.02 8.02
CA PRO A 236 9.70 15.58 6.68
C PRO A 236 8.39 16.35 6.53
N PRO A 237 8.35 17.30 5.58
CA PRO A 237 7.10 17.92 5.17
C PRO A 237 6.07 16.86 4.78
N LEU A 238 4.88 17.00 5.33
CA LEU A 238 3.74 16.15 5.01
C LEU A 238 2.80 16.89 4.06
N PHE A 239 2.05 16.13 3.28
CA PHE A 239 1.04 16.65 2.35
C PHE A 239 -0.34 16.14 2.74
N PRO A 240 -1.44 16.77 2.29
CA PRO A 240 -2.79 16.23 2.46
C PRO A 240 -2.86 14.73 2.13
N LYS A 241 -3.64 13.97 2.92
CA LYS A 241 -3.75 12.49 2.80
C LYS A 241 -2.45 11.70 3.02
N SER A 242 -1.36 12.34 3.47
CA SER A 242 -0.17 11.61 3.89
C SER A 242 -0.49 10.77 5.11
N ARG A 243 -0.07 9.51 5.10
CA ARG A 243 -0.15 8.59 6.24
C ARG A 243 1.23 8.37 6.81
N MET A 244 1.32 8.13 8.10
CA MET A 244 2.59 7.90 8.76
C MET A 244 2.47 7.05 10.02
N HIS A 245 3.52 6.28 10.30
CA HIS A 245 3.67 5.47 11.51
C HIS A 245 4.47 6.23 12.56
N VAL A 246 3.92 6.35 13.77
CA VAL A 246 4.58 6.96 14.94
C VAL A 246 4.76 5.88 16.02
N PRO A 247 5.94 5.24 16.09
CA PRO A 247 6.24 4.23 17.09
C PRO A 247 6.49 4.85 18.47
N VAL A 248 6.08 4.11 19.51
CA VAL A 248 6.17 4.48 20.92
C VAL A 248 7.05 3.47 21.64
N PHE A 249 8.06 3.96 22.35
CA PHE A 249 9.04 3.18 23.06
C PHE A 249 8.97 3.41 24.57
N ILE A 250 9.35 2.40 25.34
CA ILE A 250 9.54 2.50 26.79
C ILE A 250 10.94 2.05 27.19
N ASP A 251 11.53 2.73 28.17
CA ASP A 251 12.74 2.28 28.88
C ASP A 251 12.48 0.98 29.64
N LYS A 252 13.31 -0.04 29.41
CA LYS A 252 13.11 -1.38 30.01
C LYS A 252 13.18 -1.38 31.52
N GLU A 253 14.07 -0.60 32.13
CA GLU A 253 14.22 -0.56 33.58
C GLU A 253 13.01 0.10 34.22
N LYS A 254 12.58 1.24 33.66
CA LYS A 254 11.37 1.93 34.13
C LYS A 254 10.11 1.11 33.84
N ALA A 255 10.08 0.33 32.75
CA ALA A 255 8.97 -0.57 32.47
C ALA A 255 8.74 -1.56 33.63
N LYS A 256 9.81 -2.06 34.28
CA LYS A 256 9.69 -2.99 35.43
C LYS A 256 8.94 -2.36 36.60
N MET A 257 8.93 -1.04 36.74
CA MET A 257 8.26 -0.36 37.85
C MET A 257 6.77 -0.07 37.57
N LEU A 258 6.26 -0.44 36.39
CA LEU A 258 4.94 -0.02 35.91
C LEU A 258 4.00 -1.22 35.67
N THR A 259 2.77 -1.10 36.17
CA THR A 259 1.69 -2.08 35.99
C THR A 259 0.73 -1.67 34.89
N ALA A 260 0.50 -0.37 34.71
CA ALA A 260 -0.34 0.15 33.64
C ALA A 260 0.20 1.47 33.06
N ILE A 261 -0.03 1.65 31.76
CA ILE A 261 0.32 2.86 31.01
C ILE A 261 -0.89 3.27 30.19
N VAL A 262 -1.25 4.56 30.24
CA VAL A 262 -2.34 5.12 29.43
C VAL A 262 -1.84 6.32 28.65
N ILE A 263 -1.76 6.19 27.33
CA ILE A 263 -1.36 7.27 26.42
C ILE A 263 -2.58 7.75 25.65
N ARG A 264 -2.90 9.04 25.77
CA ARG A 264 -4.01 9.67 25.04
C ARG A 264 -3.49 10.69 24.04
N GLY A 265 -4.07 10.70 22.86
CA GLY A 265 -3.89 11.73 21.83
C GLY A 265 -5.18 12.49 21.62
N ARG A 266 -5.10 13.82 21.57
CA ARG A 266 -6.19 14.71 21.16
C ARG A 266 -5.74 15.59 20.01
N VAL A 267 -6.36 15.39 18.86
CA VAL A 267 -6.18 16.23 17.68
C VAL A 267 -6.69 17.64 18.00
N LYS A 268 -5.90 18.64 17.63
CA LYS A 268 -6.29 20.05 17.65
C LYS A 268 -6.64 20.54 16.25
N SER A 269 -5.89 20.12 15.24
CA SER A 269 -6.07 20.56 13.86
C SER A 269 -5.37 19.59 12.89
N GLY A 270 -5.92 19.47 11.67
CA GLY A 270 -5.20 19.03 10.47
C GLY A 270 -4.75 17.57 10.37
N VAL A 271 -5.06 16.70 11.35
CA VAL A 271 -4.70 15.27 11.34
C VAL A 271 -5.80 14.39 11.92
N ARG A 272 -5.73 13.09 11.65
CA ARG A 272 -6.64 12.06 12.14
C ARG A 272 -5.85 10.90 12.74
N LEU A 273 -6.30 10.39 13.88
CA LEU A 273 -5.77 9.18 14.53
C LEU A 273 -6.54 7.97 13.98
N LEU A 274 -5.90 7.16 13.13
CA LEU A 274 -6.57 6.07 12.42
C LEU A 274 -6.53 4.75 13.18
N GLU A 275 -5.35 4.38 13.69
CA GLU A 275 -5.12 3.06 14.32
C GLU A 275 -3.99 3.16 15.35
N ALA A 276 -3.95 2.19 16.28
CA ALA A 276 -2.75 1.86 17.04
C ALA A 276 -2.52 0.34 17.00
N ALA A 277 -1.36 -0.08 16.53
CA ALA A 277 -1.01 -1.50 16.40
C ALA A 277 0.08 -1.88 17.41
N SER A 278 -0.13 -2.99 18.14
CA SER A 278 0.84 -3.52 19.09
C SER A 278 2.15 -3.92 18.38
N ALA A 279 3.28 -3.68 19.04
CA ALA A 279 4.59 -4.16 18.59
C ALA A 279 4.78 -5.67 18.84
N GLY A 280 3.85 -6.32 19.54
CA GLY A 280 3.86 -7.77 19.82
C GLY A 280 4.61 -8.16 21.10
N ASP A 281 4.87 -7.22 22.00
CA ASP A 281 5.44 -7.50 23.32
C ASP A 281 4.43 -8.32 24.17
N PRO A 282 4.75 -9.58 24.53
CA PRO A 282 3.82 -10.43 25.28
C PRO A 282 3.59 -9.95 26.72
N ALA A 283 4.45 -9.08 27.27
CA ALA A 283 4.32 -8.59 28.64
C ALA A 283 3.12 -7.64 28.82
N TRP A 284 2.59 -7.08 27.74
CA TRP A 284 1.56 -6.04 27.78
C TRP A 284 0.27 -6.46 27.06
N ASN A 285 -0.87 -6.28 27.74
CA ASN A 285 -2.20 -6.27 27.13
C ASN A 285 -2.54 -4.86 26.64
N MET A 286 -2.63 -4.70 25.33
CA MET A 286 -2.97 -3.43 24.68
C MET A 286 -4.47 -3.35 24.39
N THR A 287 -5.11 -2.28 24.84
CA THR A 287 -6.45 -1.88 24.42
C THR A 287 -6.40 -0.51 23.77
N VAL A 288 -7.17 -0.34 22.69
CA VAL A 288 -7.18 0.87 21.87
C VAL A 288 -8.60 1.37 21.77
N ASP A 289 -8.79 2.64 22.09
CA ASP A 289 -10.05 3.35 21.95
C ASP A 289 -9.81 4.57 21.05
N ILE A 290 -10.49 4.62 19.90
CA ILE A 290 -10.43 5.73 18.95
C ILE A 290 -11.84 6.22 18.73
N ASN A 291 -12.06 7.52 18.89
CA ASN A 291 -13.39 8.07 18.69
C ASN A 291 -13.80 8.01 17.19
N PRO A 292 -15.10 7.93 16.88
CA PRO A 292 -15.57 7.83 15.48
C PRO A 292 -15.15 9.00 14.58
N ARG A 293 -14.82 10.15 15.18
CA ARG A 293 -14.33 11.34 14.46
C ARG A 293 -12.83 11.34 14.23
N HIS A 294 -12.09 10.34 14.71
CA HIS A 294 -10.62 10.25 14.63
C HIS A 294 -9.86 11.45 15.22
N THR A 295 -10.49 12.19 16.14
CA THR A 295 -9.92 13.37 16.82
C THR A 295 -9.42 13.08 18.23
N GLY A 296 -9.76 11.92 18.79
CA GLY A 296 -9.33 11.50 20.12
C GLY A 296 -9.06 10.02 20.14
N ALA A 297 -7.93 9.63 20.74
CA ALA A 297 -7.60 8.23 20.94
C ALA A 297 -6.94 8.01 22.31
N SER A 298 -7.08 6.79 22.84
CA SER A 298 -6.43 6.31 24.05
C SER A 298 -5.89 4.90 23.80
N VAL A 299 -4.62 4.68 24.14
CA VAL A 299 -4.01 3.36 24.23
C VAL A 299 -3.74 3.08 25.69
N THR A 300 -4.27 1.97 26.18
CA THR A 300 -4.05 1.48 27.53
C THR A 300 -3.30 0.17 27.46
N LEU A 301 -2.14 0.11 28.11
CA LEU A 301 -1.30 -1.06 28.23
C LEU A 301 -1.35 -1.51 29.68
N VAL A 302 -1.80 -2.73 29.92
CA VAL A 302 -1.82 -3.35 31.25
C VAL A 302 -0.88 -4.52 31.23
N ARG A 303 0.04 -4.58 32.19
CA ARG A 303 1.03 -5.66 32.29
C ARG A 303 0.32 -6.99 32.60
N ARG A 304 0.72 -8.07 31.92
CA ARG A 304 0.14 -9.42 32.12
C ARG A 304 0.64 -10.11 33.37
N GLU A 305 1.93 -9.98 33.62
CA GLU A 305 2.65 -10.69 34.69
C GLU A 305 3.55 -9.70 35.44
N PRO A 306 3.71 -9.85 36.77
CA PRO A 306 4.60 -9.00 37.55
C PRO A 306 6.03 -9.02 37.00
N PRO A 307 6.83 -7.97 37.26
CA PRO A 307 8.15 -7.83 36.64
C PRO A 307 9.10 -8.94 37.12
N ASP A 308 9.70 -9.69 36.18
CA ASP A 308 10.76 -10.64 36.53
C ASP A 308 11.99 -9.90 37.08
N SER A 309 12.44 -10.34 38.26
CA SER A 309 13.56 -9.74 38.99
C SER A 309 14.92 -9.97 38.32
N GLU A 310 15.02 -10.93 37.38
CA GLU A 310 16.30 -11.52 36.95
C GLU A 310 16.79 -11.10 35.56
N ILE A 311 16.07 -10.26 34.81
CA ILE A 311 16.54 -9.81 33.49
C ILE A 311 17.70 -8.81 33.67
N SER A 312 18.90 -9.20 33.22
CA SER A 312 20.12 -8.39 33.23
C SER A 312 19.86 -6.95 32.79
N ASN A 313 20.13 -6.01 33.68
CA ASN A 313 19.97 -4.58 33.45
C ASN A 313 21.01 -4.11 32.43
N SER A 314 20.55 -3.73 31.24
CA SER A 314 21.30 -2.81 30.41
C SER A 314 20.58 -1.47 30.47
N GLU A 315 21.12 -0.56 31.30
CA GLU A 315 20.59 0.79 31.43
C GLU A 315 20.42 1.42 30.04
N GLY A 316 19.29 2.07 29.80
CA GLY A 316 19.01 2.79 28.55
C GLY A 316 18.55 1.93 27.38
N GLU A 317 18.34 0.63 27.58
CA GLU A 317 17.69 -0.20 26.56
C GLU A 317 16.19 0.10 26.52
N VAL A 318 15.65 0.38 25.33
CA VAL A 318 14.23 0.65 25.11
C VAL A 318 13.56 -0.42 24.26
N THR A 319 12.27 -0.66 24.51
CA THR A 319 11.41 -1.57 23.71
C THR A 319 10.26 -0.82 23.06
N GLU A 320 9.89 -1.21 21.84
CA GLU A 320 8.69 -0.68 21.18
C GLU A 320 7.45 -1.29 21.87
N LEU A 321 6.53 -0.44 22.32
CA LEU A 321 5.25 -0.87 22.87
C LEU A 321 4.22 -1.07 21.77
N PHE A 322 4.07 -0.04 20.92
CA PHE A 322 3.10 0.00 19.84
C PHE A 322 3.41 1.14 18.86
N THR A 323 2.71 1.15 17.72
CA THR A 323 2.80 2.17 16.68
C THR A 323 1.44 2.80 16.40
N TRP A 324 1.35 4.13 16.41
CA TRP A 324 0.19 4.87 15.91
C TRP A 324 0.23 4.99 14.38
N LEU A 325 -0.94 4.89 13.73
CA LEU A 325 -1.16 5.31 12.35
C LEU A 325 -1.91 6.65 12.33
N ILE A 326 -1.28 7.66 11.75
CA ILE A 326 -1.81 9.03 11.65
C ILE A 326 -1.98 9.39 10.17
N GLU A 327 -3.04 10.12 9.84
CA GLU A 327 -3.25 10.67 8.50
C GLU A 327 -3.44 12.19 8.56
N VAL A 328 -2.85 12.91 7.61
CA VAL A 328 -3.07 14.34 7.41
C VAL A 328 -4.44 14.57 6.77
N GLY A 329 -5.21 15.49 7.34
CA GLY A 329 -6.52 15.90 6.82
C GLY A 329 -6.44 16.51 5.43
N GLU A 330 -7.59 16.61 4.77
CA GLU A 330 -7.73 17.24 3.45
C GLU A 330 -8.22 18.69 3.55
N ASP A 331 -8.72 19.11 4.71
CA ASP A 331 -9.45 20.37 4.86
C ASP A 331 -8.60 21.61 4.52
N ASP A 332 -9.05 22.38 3.53
CA ASP A 332 -8.51 23.66 3.06
C ASP A 332 -8.70 24.84 4.05
N SER A 333 -9.19 24.56 5.26
CA SER A 333 -9.53 25.63 6.22
C SER A 333 -8.31 26.04 7.06
N GLU A 334 -7.87 27.27 6.80
CA GLU A 334 -6.88 28.09 7.52
C GLU A 334 -5.39 27.67 7.32
N PRO A 335 -4.67 28.31 6.38
CA PRO A 335 -3.36 27.85 5.88
C PRO A 335 -2.14 27.93 6.83
N TYR A 336 -2.29 28.21 8.13
CA TYR A 336 -1.10 28.60 8.95
C TYR A 336 -1.00 28.06 10.38
N GLU A 337 -1.90 27.18 10.87
CA GLU A 337 -1.71 26.63 12.22
C GLU A 337 -0.83 25.37 12.28
N GLY A 338 -0.63 24.67 11.14
CA GLY A 338 0.01 23.36 11.11
C GLY A 338 -0.85 22.29 11.78
N ALA A 339 -0.62 21.02 11.46
CA ALA A 339 -1.35 19.93 12.11
C ALA A 339 -0.82 19.71 13.53
N ARG A 340 -1.72 19.54 14.50
CA ARG A 340 -1.38 19.53 15.93
C ARG A 340 -2.08 18.42 16.70
N ILE A 341 -1.32 17.75 17.57
CA ILE A 341 -1.84 16.75 18.51
C ILE A 341 -1.29 17.04 19.90
N VAL A 342 -2.17 16.99 20.90
CA VAL A 342 -1.81 17.04 22.31
C VAL A 342 -1.82 15.62 22.88
N TRP A 343 -0.69 15.21 23.43
CA TRP A 343 -0.47 13.91 24.04
C TRP A 343 -0.45 14.03 25.57
N THR A 344 -0.99 13.02 26.25
CA THR A 344 -0.86 12.85 27.70
C THR A 344 -0.57 11.39 28.02
N ALA A 345 0.42 11.12 28.87
CA ALA A 345 0.74 9.77 29.32
C ALA A 345 0.54 9.66 30.85
N LYS A 346 -0.23 8.68 31.32
CA LYS A 346 -0.45 8.39 32.74
C LYS A 346 0.04 6.99 33.07
N PHE A 347 0.44 6.78 34.32
CA PHE A 347 1.11 5.56 34.77
C PHE A 347 0.55 5.09 36.10
N GLU A 348 0.64 3.78 36.31
CA GLU A 348 0.38 3.14 37.59
C GLU A 348 1.64 2.38 38.03
N PRO A 349 2.23 2.73 39.19
CA PRO A 349 3.42 2.06 39.70
C PRO A 349 3.11 0.67 40.25
N HIS A 350 4.14 -0.16 40.39
CA HIS A 350 4.07 -1.44 41.09
C HIS A 350 4.03 -1.23 42.62
N GLN A 351 3.28 -2.07 43.35
CA GLN A 351 2.89 -1.83 44.75
C GLN A 351 4.06 -1.74 45.74
N ASP A 352 5.22 -2.34 45.44
CA ASP A 352 6.36 -2.37 46.38
C ASP A 352 6.97 -0.99 46.68
N GLU A 353 6.74 0.03 45.83
CA GLU A 353 7.15 1.43 46.10
C GLU A 353 6.01 2.32 46.63
N ALA A 354 4.78 1.80 46.75
CA ALA A 354 3.65 2.58 47.24
C ALA A 354 3.61 2.73 48.78
N ASP A 355 4.39 1.91 49.50
CA ASP A 355 4.38 1.85 50.97
C ASP A 355 5.31 2.89 51.64
N ASN A 356 6.10 3.63 50.85
CA ASN A 356 7.03 4.63 51.37
C ASN A 356 6.71 6.04 50.85
N GLY A 357 5.56 6.57 51.30
CA GLY A 357 5.24 8.00 51.25
C GLY A 357 4.57 8.50 49.96
N GLU A 358 3.31 8.87 50.09
CA GLU A 358 2.61 9.87 49.26
C GLU A 358 2.86 9.79 47.73
N VAL A 359 2.68 8.60 47.13
CA VAL A 359 2.76 8.45 45.67
C VAL A 359 1.55 9.09 45.01
N HIS A 360 1.65 10.41 44.78
CA HIS A 360 0.78 11.13 43.87
C HIS A 360 0.69 10.35 42.56
N ARG A 361 -0.54 10.01 42.14
CA ARG A 361 -0.83 9.61 40.76
C ARG A 361 -0.19 10.68 39.87
N THR A 362 0.96 10.39 39.27
CA THR A 362 1.72 11.40 38.55
C THR A 362 0.88 11.85 37.37
N GLU A 363 0.37 13.07 37.46
CA GLU A 363 -0.49 13.63 36.42
C GLU A 363 0.35 13.81 35.17
N GLY A 364 -0.03 13.08 34.11
CA GLY A 364 0.73 13.02 32.87
C GLY A 364 1.05 14.40 32.30
N ARG A 365 2.34 14.68 32.11
CA ARG A 365 2.80 15.87 31.39
C ARG A 365 2.13 15.93 30.01
N LYS A 366 1.59 17.10 29.68
CA LYS A 366 1.04 17.38 28.35
C LYS A 366 2.18 17.68 27.39
N SER A 367 2.25 16.97 26.28
CA SER A 367 3.22 17.19 25.21
C SER A 367 2.48 17.51 23.93
N THR A 368 2.87 18.58 23.22
CA THR A 368 2.21 18.98 21.97
C THR A 368 3.13 18.71 20.79
N THR A 369 2.63 17.98 19.80
CA THR A 369 3.30 17.79 18.51
C THR A 369 2.74 18.78 17.49
N ARG A 370 3.62 19.30 16.64
CA ARG A 370 3.28 20.06 15.44
C ARG A 370 3.90 19.37 14.23
N PHE A 371 3.12 19.19 13.18
CA PHE A 371 3.58 18.67 11.90
C PHE A 371 3.63 19.80 10.88
N ASP A 372 4.70 19.82 10.09
CA ASP A 372 4.85 20.72 8.96
C ASP A 372 4.05 20.13 7.79
N VAL A 373 2.89 20.73 7.51
CA VAL A 373 2.01 20.31 6.41
C VAL A 373 2.13 21.35 5.31
N GLN A 374 2.66 20.93 4.17
CA GLN A 374 2.77 21.75 2.97
C GLN A 374 1.58 21.48 2.05
N LYS A 375 1.23 22.48 1.23
CA LYS A 375 0.28 22.26 0.15
C LYS A 375 0.89 21.26 -0.82
N ASP A 376 0.05 20.37 -1.32
CA ASP A 376 0.41 19.60 -2.50
C ASP A 376 0.38 20.59 -3.66
N ASP A 377 1.55 21.03 -4.14
CA ASP A 377 1.61 21.75 -5.41
C ASP A 377 1.15 20.73 -6.45
N ILE A 378 -0.11 20.85 -6.88
CA ILE A 378 -0.82 19.86 -7.69
C ILE A 378 0.03 19.50 -8.92
N GLN A 379 0.77 18.41 -8.85
CA GLN A 379 1.30 17.74 -10.03
C GLN A 379 0.15 16.93 -10.61
N ALA A 380 -0.66 17.57 -11.45
CA ALA A 380 -1.67 16.87 -12.22
C ALA A 380 -0.97 15.78 -13.06
N VAL A 381 -1.35 14.53 -12.85
CA VAL A 381 -1.00 13.45 -13.78
C VAL A 381 -1.91 13.64 -14.99
N VAL A 382 -1.42 14.37 -15.99
CA VAL A 382 -2.17 14.60 -17.22
C VAL A 382 -1.96 13.38 -18.14
N PRO A 383 -3.03 12.71 -18.59
CA PRO A 383 -2.90 11.69 -19.63
C PRO A 383 -2.41 12.37 -20.93
N ILE A 384 -1.17 12.10 -21.33
CA ILE A 384 -0.63 12.57 -22.60
C ILE A 384 -1.08 11.58 -23.68
N SER A 385 -2.07 11.96 -24.47
CA SER A 385 -2.43 11.23 -25.68
C SER A 385 -1.31 11.38 -26.72
N LYS A 386 -0.72 10.24 -27.10
CA LYS A 386 0.42 10.19 -28.01
C LYS A 386 -0.08 10.32 -29.45
N VAL A 387 0.14 11.49 -30.08
CA VAL A 387 -0.04 11.62 -31.53
C VAL A 387 1.21 11.05 -32.23
N SER A 388 1.01 10.07 -33.10
CA SER A 388 2.05 9.29 -33.76
C SER A 388 2.80 10.09 -34.83
N ALA A 389 4.12 10.21 -34.66
CA ALA A 389 5.07 10.41 -35.76
C ALA A 389 6.21 9.38 -35.64
N PRO A 390 6.73 8.85 -36.75
CA PRO A 390 7.60 7.68 -36.73
C PRO A 390 9.06 8.08 -36.43
N GLY A 391 9.58 7.68 -35.27
CA GLY A 391 11.02 7.70 -35.00
C GLY A 391 11.37 7.81 -33.52
N MET A 392 11.78 6.68 -32.95
CA MET A 392 12.61 6.55 -31.73
C MET A 392 11.99 7.02 -30.40
N PHE A 393 11.74 6.09 -29.47
CA PHE A 393 11.25 6.42 -28.12
C PHE A 393 12.13 5.81 -27.03
N THR A 394 12.59 6.67 -26.13
CA THR A 394 12.97 6.38 -24.75
C THR A 394 11.86 6.95 -23.86
N MET A 395 11.28 6.16 -22.97
CA MET A 395 10.32 6.64 -21.97
C MET A 395 11.08 7.46 -20.91
N ARG A 396 10.72 8.74 -20.74
CA ARG A 396 11.08 9.52 -19.56
C ARG A 396 9.79 10.09 -18.96
N ALA A 397 9.50 9.71 -17.72
CA ALA A 397 8.57 10.45 -16.89
C ALA A 397 9.26 11.76 -16.47
N GLN A 398 8.62 12.90 -16.72
CA GLN A 398 9.08 14.19 -16.25
C GLN A 398 8.11 14.69 -15.19
N MET A 399 8.58 14.83 -13.95
CA MET A 399 7.95 15.68 -12.96
C MET A 399 8.17 17.13 -13.38
N ALA A 400 7.09 17.86 -13.68
CA ALA A 400 7.13 19.31 -13.76
C ALA A 400 7.02 19.86 -12.32
N ARG A 401 7.93 20.78 -11.97
CA ARG A 401 7.92 21.46 -10.67
C ARG A 401 6.75 22.41 -10.56
#